data_AF-A0A942KPV5-F1
#
_entry.id   AF-A0A942KPV5-F1
#
_cell.length_a   1.000
_cell.length_b   1.000
_cell.length_c   1.000
_cell.angle_alpha   90.00
_cell.angle_beta   90.00
_cell.angle_gamma   90.00
#
_symmetry.space_group_name_H-M   'P 1'
#
loop_
_entity.id
_entity.type
_entity.pdbx_description
1 polymer ?
#
loop_
_entity_poly.entity_id
_entity_poly.type
_entity_poly.pdbx_seq_one_letter_code
_entity_poly.pdbx_strand_id
1 'polypeptide(L)'
;MVFEPYSLSKHSGVLSYFNKRFIKEGILPEEIGRSINKAFELRQEGDYREYAELSYEEVEPFIEKAKFFIQTVKDYLEMIDIL
;
A
#
# COMPACT_ATOMS: atom_id res chain seq x y z
N MET A 1 6.48 11.79 0.07
CA MET A 1 7.03 11.86 -1.30
C MET A 1 8.15 12.90 -1.32
N VAL A 2 9.23 12.62 -0.58
CA VAL A 2 10.29 13.60 -0.27
C VAL A 2 11.04 14.09 -1.52
N PHE A 3 10.89 13.39 -2.65
CA PHE A 3 11.58 13.67 -3.92
C PHE A 3 10.64 14.01 -5.09
N GLU A 4 9.33 14.12 -4.85
CA GLU A 4 8.35 14.42 -5.90
C GLU A 4 7.66 15.77 -5.60
N PRO A 5 7.30 16.57 -6.62
CA PRO A 5 6.72 17.90 -6.44
C PRO A 5 5.32 17.90 -5.79
N TYR A 6 4.76 16.72 -5.51
CA TYR A 6 3.44 16.54 -4.92
C TYR A 6 3.53 16.18 -3.43
N SER A 7 3.23 17.15 -2.56
CA SER A 7 2.94 16.87 -1.16
C SER A 7 1.48 16.42 -1.01
N LEU A 8 1.25 15.10 -1.05
CA LEU A 8 -0.08 14.55 -0.81
C LEU A 8 -0.31 14.42 0.70
N SER A 9 -1.20 15.25 1.25
CA SER A 9 -1.56 15.28 2.67
C SER A 9 -2.61 14.23 3.07
N LYS A 10 -3.28 13.61 2.08
CA LYS A 10 -4.27 12.55 2.29
C LYS A 10 -3.70 11.18 1.95
N HIS A 11 -3.95 10.19 2.81
CA HIS A 11 -3.55 8.79 2.57
C HIS A 11 -4.06 8.25 1.22
N SER A 12 -5.32 8.56 0.86
CA SER A 12 -5.90 8.17 -0.43
C SER A 12 -5.18 8.80 -1.62
N GLY A 13 -4.67 10.02 -1.47
CA GLY A 13 -3.83 10.68 -2.47
C GLY A 13 -2.52 9.92 -2.66
N VAL A 14 -1.82 9.61 -1.57
CA VAL A 14 -0.58 8.81 -1.60
C VAL A 14 -0.81 7.46 -2.27
N LEU A 15 -1.88 6.73 -1.91
CA LEU A 15 -2.24 5.46 -2.55
C LEU A 15 -2.54 5.62 -4.04
N SER A 16 -3.32 6.62 -4.44
CA SER A 16 -3.66 6.86 -5.84
C SER A 16 -2.42 7.12 -6.69
N TYR A 17 -1.51 7.96 -6.18
CA TYR A 17 -0.22 8.22 -6.82
C TYR A 17 0.62 6.95 -6.89
N PHE A 18 0.73 6.20 -5.78
CA PHE A 18 1.51 4.96 -5.74
C PHE A 18 1.02 3.94 -6.79
N ASN A 19 -0.29 3.72 -6.87
CA ASN A 19 -0.89 2.84 -7.88
C ASN A 19 -0.63 3.34 -9.30
N LYS A 20 -0.75 4.65 -9.54
CA LYS A 20 -0.50 5.22 -10.86
C LYS A 20 0.96 5.06 -11.27
N ARG A 21 1.90 5.42 -10.40
CA ARG A 21 3.31 5.54 -10.72
C ARG A 21 4.03 4.20 -10.71
N PHE A 22 3.76 3.34 -9.72
CA PHE A 22 4.54 2.12 -9.52
C PHE A 22 3.81 0.87 -10.03
N ILE A 23 2.49 0.83 -9.92
CA ILE A 23 1.72 -0.37 -10.29
C ILE A 23 1.32 -0.34 -11.77
N LYS A 24 0.64 0.72 -12.22
CA LYS A 24 0.17 0.82 -13.62
C LYS A 24 1.30 0.91 -14.64
N GLU A 25 2.45 1.42 -14.23
CA GLU A 25 3.64 1.49 -15.09
C GLU A 25 4.47 0.20 -15.04
N GLY A 26 4.06 -0.81 -14.27
CA GLY A 26 4.70 -2.12 -14.20
C GLY A 26 6.03 -2.15 -13.44
N ILE A 27 6.33 -1.13 -12.64
CA ILE A 27 7.57 -1.03 -11.85
C ILE A 27 7.54 -2.00 -10.67
N LEU A 28 6.39 -2.12 -10.01
CA LEU A 28 6.15 -3.07 -8.93
C LEU A 28 4.98 -3.99 -9.29
N PRO A 29 4.96 -5.24 -8.77
CA PRO A 29 3.89 -6.20 -9.04
C PRO A 29 2.49 -5.68 -8.67
N GLU A 30 1.48 -6.01 -9.48
CA GLU A 30 0.09 -5.60 -9.23
C GLU A 30 -0.48 -6.07 -7.88
N GLU A 31 -0.02 -7.21 -7.39
CA GLU A 31 -0.43 -7.76 -6.09
C GLU A 31 -0.13 -6.81 -4.93
N ILE A 32 0.95 -6.04 -5.02
CA ILE A 32 1.31 -5.02 -4.03
C ILE A 32 0.26 -3.92 -4.01
N GLY A 33 -0.14 -3.45 -5.19
CA GLY A 33 -1.22 -2.48 -5.34
C GLY A 33 -2.53 -3.01 -4.76
N ARG A 34 -2.95 -4.23 -5.13
CA ARG A 34 -4.17 -4.85 -4.60
C ARG A 34 -4.14 -4.95 -3.07
N SER A 35 -3.01 -5.40 -2.51
CA SER A 35 -2.86 -5.60 -1.07
C SER A 35 -2.92 -4.29 -0.28
N ILE A 36 -2.20 -3.24 -0.70
CA ILE A 36 -2.21 -1.97 0.03
C ILE A 36 -3.56 -1.25 -0.06
N ASN A 37 -4.24 -1.31 -1.22
CA ASN A 37 -5.58 -0.73 -1.36
C ASN A 37 -6.58 -1.46 -0.44
N LYS A 38 -6.57 -2.79 -0.44
CA LYS A 38 -7.49 -3.55 0.42
C LYS A 38 -7.20 -3.36 1.91
N ALA A 39 -5.94 -3.26 2.31
CA ALA A 39 -5.57 -2.93 3.69
C ALA A 39 -6.09 -1.56 4.11
N PHE A 40 -6.00 -0.57 3.22
CA PHE A 40 -6.55 0.76 3.47
C PHE A 40 -8.06 0.74 3.58
N GLU A 41 -8.77 0.01 2.71
CA GLU A 41 -10.23 -0.18 2.80
C GLU A 41 -10.63 -0.81 4.14
N LEU A 42 -10.02 -1.94 4.52
CA LEU A 42 -10.32 -2.62 5.78
C LEU A 42 -10.09 -1.68 6.98
N ARG A 43 -8.99 -0.92 6.99
CA ARG A 43 -8.76 0.10 8.00
C ARG A 43 -9.89 1.14 8.04
N GLN A 44 -10.33 1.66 6.89
CA GLN A 44 -11.42 2.63 6.87
C GLN A 44 -12.74 2.03 7.37
N GLU A 45 -13.01 0.76 7.05
CA GLU A 45 -14.18 0.05 7.55
C GLU A 45 -14.13 -0.07 9.08
N GLY A 46 -13.02 -0.55 9.65
CA GLY A 46 -12.85 -0.66 11.09
C GLY A 46 -12.81 0.68 11.84
N ASP A 47 -12.24 1.73 11.25
CA ASP A 47 -12.11 3.05 11.88
C ASP A 47 -13.43 3.85 11.87
N TYR A 48 -14.30 3.66 10.87
CA TYR A 48 -15.42 4.58 10.61
C TYR A 48 -16.81 3.94 10.41
N ARG A 49 -16.95 2.61 10.29
CA ARG A 49 -18.29 1.98 10.19
C ARG A 49 -18.75 1.48 11.56
N GLU A 50 -19.89 2.00 12.02
CA GLU A 50 -20.51 1.66 13.32
C GLU A 50 -20.76 0.16 13.56
N TYR A 51 -20.84 -0.65 12.49
CA TYR A 51 -21.11 -2.09 12.56
C TYR A 51 -20.04 -2.95 11.87
N ALA A 52 -18.83 -2.41 11.60
CA ALA A 52 -17.75 -3.21 11.03
C ALA A 52 -17.05 -4.01 12.14
N GLU A 53 -17.37 -5.30 12.22
CA GLU A 53 -16.54 -6.27 12.93
C GLU A 53 -15.63 -6.96 11.92
N LEU A 54 -14.35 -6.57 11.93
CA LEU A 54 -13.32 -7.26 11.15
C LEU A 54 -12.90 -8.52 11.91
N SER A 55 -13.01 -9.67 11.26
CA SER A 55 -12.55 -10.94 11.82
C SER A 55 -11.02 -11.04 11.78
N TYR A 56 -10.45 -11.88 12.66
CA TYR A 56 -9.01 -12.14 12.66
C TYR A 56 -8.57 -12.73 11.31
N GLU A 57 -9.37 -13.62 10.73
CA GLU A 57 -9.11 -14.30 9.46
C GLU A 57 -9.09 -13.34 8.27
N GLU A 58 -9.83 -12.22 8.35
CA GLU A 58 -9.80 -11.16 7.33
C GLU A 58 -8.53 -10.32 7.40
N VAL A 59 -7.97 -10.14 8.60
CA VAL A 59 -6.85 -9.21 8.84
C VAL A 59 -5.50 -9.91 8.88
N GLU A 60 -5.42 -11.12 9.42
CA GLU A 60 -4.18 -11.90 9.58
C GLU A 60 -3.35 -12.01 8.29
N PRO A 61 -3.95 -12.25 7.10
CA PRO A 61 -3.19 -12.35 5.86
C PRO A 61 -2.45 -11.07 5.47
N PHE A 62 -2.85 -9.91 6.02
CA PHE A 62 -2.21 -8.64 5.73
C PHE A 62 -0.85 -8.47 6.42
N ILE A 63 -0.53 -9.28 7.43
CA ILE A 63 0.80 -9.31 8.03
C ILE A 63 1.84 -9.79 7.01
N GLU A 64 1.59 -10.92 6.36
CA GLU A 64 2.51 -11.44 5.33
C GLU A 64 2.52 -10.54 4.08
N LYS A 65 1.36 -10.00 3.67
CA LYS A 65 1.32 -9.02 2.57
C LYS A 65 2.11 -7.75 2.87
N ALA A 66 2.12 -7.29 4.13
CA ALA A 66 2.90 -6.14 4.54
C ALA A 66 4.41 -6.44 4.50
N LYS A 67 4.83 -7.63 4.95
CA LYS A 67 6.22 -8.08 4.81
C LYS A 67 6.65 -8.13 3.35
N PHE A 68 5.82 -8.72 2.50
CA PHE A 68 6.05 -8.76 1.05
C PHE A 68 6.15 -7.36 0.44
N PHE A 69 5.23 -6.46 0.78
CA PHE A 69 5.28 -5.05 0.35
C PHE A 69 6.62 -4.40 0.71
N ILE A 70 7.06 -4.54 1.97
CA ILE A 70 8.31 -3.93 2.45
C ILE A 70 9.50 -4.50 1.70
N GLN A 71 9.55 -5.83 1.52
CA GLN A 71 10.65 -6.48 0.82
C GLN A 71 10.73 -6.00 -0.63
N THR A 72 9.64 -6.02 -1.37
CA THR A 72 9.65 -5.60 -2.77
C THR A 72 10.00 -4.12 -2.96
N VAL A 73 9.57 -3.25 -2.04
CA VAL A 73 9.99 -1.84 -2.07
C VAL A 73 11.48 -1.70 -1.78
N LYS A 74 12.04 -2.47 -0.82
CA LYS A 74 13.48 -2.46 -0.55
C LYS A 74 14.26 -2.95 -1.76
N ASP A 75 13.89 -4.10 -2.33
CA ASP A 75 14.54 -4.66 -3.52
C ASP A 75 14.54 -3.64 -4.69
N TYR A 76 13.43 -2.93 -4.88
CA TYR A 76 13.35 -1.87 -5.88
C TYR A 76 14.28 -0.70 -5.58
N LEU A 77 14.37 -0.26 -4.32
CA LEU A 77 15.24 0.85 -3.92
C LEU A 77 16.73 0.49 -4.01
N GLU A 78 17.11 -0.75 -3.69
CA GLU A 78 18.45 -1.30 -3.88
C GLU A 78 18.80 -1.37 -5.38
N MET A 79 17.86 -1.83 -6.23
CA MET A 79 18.04 -1.92 -7.68
C MET A 79 18.33 -0.55 -8.34
N ILE A 80 17.85 0.55 -7.75
CA ILE A 80 18.06 1.91 -8.27
C ILE A 80 19.10 2.71 -7.45
N ASP A 81 19.91 2.02 -6.65
CA ASP A 81 21.03 2.59 -5.87
C ASP A 81 20.61 3.73 -4.91
N ILE A 82 19.39 3.67 -4.37
CA ILE A 82 18.88 4.63 -3.36
C ILE A 82 19.06 4.11 -1.93
N LEU A 83 19.16 2.79 -1.76
CA LEU A 83 19.41 2.09 -0.50
C LEU A 83 20.70 1.27 -0.62
#